data_AF-A0A947W2G7-F1
#
_entry.id   AF-A0A947W2G7-F1
#
_cell.length_a   1.000
_cell.length_b   1.000
_cell.length_c   1.000
_cell.angle_alpha   90.00
_cell.angle_beta   90.00
_cell.angle_gamma   90.00
#
_symmetry.space_group_name_H-M   'P 1'
#
loop_
_entity.id
_entity.type
_entity.pdbx_description
1 polymer ?
#
loop_
_entity_poly.entity_id
_entity_poly.type
_entity_poly.pdbx_seq_one_letter_code
_entity_poly.pdbx_strand_id
1 'polypeptide(L)' 'MAVCWLFPGKTVKIDSVCLDCGEPVCVEVKDGKIVSEDPKGLIGHVSVPFGRWIFNIPYS' A
#
# COMPACT_ATOMS: atom_id res chain seq x y z
N MET A 1 0.69 1.64 -3.13
CA MET A 1 0.36 0.29 -3.64
C MET A 1 0.85 0.01 -5.07
N ALA A 2 1.64 0.87 -5.72
CA ALA A 2 2.11 0.60 -7.09
C ALA A 2 3.21 -0.48 -7.18
N VAL A 3 3.90 -0.79 -6.07
CA VAL A 3 5.04 -1.73 -6.05
C VAL A 3 4.67 -3.14 -6.54
N CYS A 4 3.45 -3.63 -6.32
CA CYS A 4 3.04 -4.95 -6.80
C CYS A 4 3.01 -5.06 -8.34
N TRP A 5 2.95 -3.94 -9.08
CA TRP A 5 3.02 -3.96 -10.54
C TRP A 5 4.42 -4.22 -11.08
N LEU A 6 5.46 -3.97 -10.27
CA LEU A 6 6.85 -4.25 -10.65
C LEU A 6 7.18 -5.76 -10.58
N PHE A 7 6.36 -6.55 -9.89
CA PHE A 7 6.62 -7.97 -9.62
C PHE A 7 5.39 -8.83 -9.98
N PRO A 8 5.06 -8.96 -11.28
CA PRO A 8 3.87 -9.69 -11.71
C PRO A 8 3.87 -11.15 -11.22
N GLY A 9 2.73 -11.61 -10.70
CA GLY A 9 2.53 -12.96 -10.18
C GLY A 9 3.18 -13.23 -8.82
N LYS A 10 3.88 -12.26 -8.23
CA LYS A 10 4.51 -12.38 -6.91
C LYS A 10 3.66 -11.69 -5.84
N THR A 11 3.67 -12.27 -4.64
CA THR A 11 3.15 -11.60 -3.45
C THR A 11 4.23 -10.67 -2.92
N VAL A 12 3.90 -9.40 -2.76
CA VAL A 12 4.74 -8.39 -2.13
C VAL A 12 4.24 -8.17 -0.71
N LYS A 13 5.12 -8.37 0.26
CA LYS A 13 4.87 -8.03 1.66
C LYS A 13 5.36 -6.61 1.94
N ILE A 14 4.51 -5.81 2.57
CA ILE A 14 4.80 -4.42 2.93
C ILE A 14 4.68 -4.32 4.45
N ASP A 15 5.82 -4.17 5.11
CA ASP A 15 5.91 -3.89 6.54
C ASP A 15 6.08 -2.37 6.75
N SER A 16 5.26 -1.79 7.62
CA SER A 16 5.28 -0.36 7.93
C SER A 16 4.76 -0.10 9.34
N VAL A 17 4.49 1.16 9.65
CA VAL A 17 3.87 1.59 10.91
C VAL A 17 2.60 2.39 10.63
N CYS A 18 1.63 2.30 11.53
CA CYS A 18 0.41 3.11 11.49
C CYS A 18 0.78 4.59 11.63
N LEU A 19 0.22 5.42 10.76
CA LEU A 19 0.49 6.87 10.75
C LEU A 19 -0.08 7.59 11.99
N ASP A 20 -1.06 7.01 12.67
CA ASP A 20 -1.73 7.60 13.83
C ASP A 20 -1.07 7.18 15.15
N CYS A 21 -0.95 5.86 15.38
CA CYS A 21 -0.48 5.31 16.67
C CYS A 21 0.97 4.78 16.64
N GLY A 22 1.59 4.62 15.47
CA GLY A 22 2.95 4.09 15.34
C GLY A 22 3.10 2.58 15.53
N GLU A 23 2.01 1.84 15.76
CA GLU A 23 2.03 0.38 15.85
C GLU A 23 2.40 -0.26 14.50
N PRO A 24 3.04 -1.45 14.50
CA PRO A 24 3.40 -2.14 13.27
C PRO A 24 2.17 -2.51 12.45
N VAL A 25 2.26 -2.36 11.14
CA VAL A 25 1.25 -2.80 10.19
C VAL A 25 1.90 -3.59 9.07
N CYS A 26 1.20 -4.63 8.61
CA CYS A 26 1.65 -5.50 7.54
C CYS A 26 0.52 -5.69 6.52
N VAL A 27 0.86 -5.54 5.24
CA VAL A 27 -0.05 -5.83 4.13
C VAL A 27 0.65 -6.71 3.11
N GLU A 28 -0.04 -7.77 2.69
CA GLU A 28 0.39 -8.58 1.55
C GLU A 28 -0.47 -8.24 0.33
N VAL A 29 0.19 -7.93 -0.77
CA VAL A 29 -0.46 -7.55 -2.02
C VAL A 29 0.03 -8.46 -3.14
N LYS A 30 -0.90 -8.97 -3.95
CA LYS A 30 -0.59 -9.75 -5.16
C LYS A 30 -1.41 -9.21 -6.33
N ASP A 31 -0.73 -8.82 -7.41
CA ASP A 31 -1.36 -8.36 -8.65
C ASP A 31 -2.43 -7.27 -8.42
N GLY A 32 -2.14 -6.30 -7.54
CA GLY A 32 -3.03 -5.19 -7.21
C GLY A 32 -4.15 -5.51 -6.21
N LYS A 33 -4.22 -6.74 -5.70
CA LYS A 33 -5.20 -7.16 -4.69
C LYS A 33 -4.53 -7.38 -3.34
N ILE A 34 -5.14 -6.87 -2.27
CA ILE A 34 -4.74 -7.19 -0.90
C ILE A 34 -5.19 -8.62 -0.61
N VAL A 35 -4.25 -9.47 -0.22
CA VAL A 35 -4.51 -10.88 0.13
C VAL A 35 -4.47 -11.12 1.64
N SER A 36 -3.73 -10.28 2.36
CA SER A 36 -3.68 -10.28 3.83
C SER A 36 -3.42 -8.86 4.34
N GLU A 37 -4.00 -8.54 5.49
CA GLU A 37 -3.80 -7.29 6.21
C GLU A 37 -3.80 -7.57 7.72
N ASP A 38 -2.83 -6.98 8.42
CA ASP A 38 -2.68 -7.05 9.87
C ASP A 38 -2.23 -5.69 10.40
N PRO A 39 -2.99 -5.03 11.29
CA PRO A 39 -4.33 -5.40 11.76
C PRO A 39 -5.37 -5.39 10.62
N LYS A 40 -6.54 -6.00 10.83
CA LYS A 40 -7.63 -5.96 9.84
C LYS A 40 -8.23 -4.56 9.70
N GLY A 41 -8.67 -4.21 8.48
CA GLY A 41 -9.33 -2.94 8.20
C GLY A 41 -8.37 -1.76 8.04
N LEU A 42 -7.19 -1.99 7.46
CA LEU A 42 -6.20 -0.93 7.24
C LEU A 42 -6.72 0.12 6.25
N ILE A 43 -6.42 1.39 6.52
CA ILE A 43 -6.80 2.52 5.67
C ILE A 43 -5.54 3.14 5.07
N GLY A 44 -5.48 3.16 3.73
CA GLY A 44 -4.46 3.91 3.01
C GLY A 44 -4.82 5.39 2.90
N HIS A 45 -3.95 6.28 3.37
CA HIS A 45 -4.12 7.73 3.25
C HIS A 45 -3.25 8.31 2.12
N VAL A 46 -3.83 9.22 1.33
CA VAL A 46 -3.11 10.02 0.35
C VAL A 46 -3.49 11.49 0.52
N SER A 47 -2.49 12.38 0.63
CA SER A 47 -2.72 13.82 0.85
C SER A 47 -3.15 14.58 -0.41
N VAL A 48 -3.34 13.90 -1.54
CA VAL A 48 -3.79 14.48 -2.81
C VAL A 48 -5.14 13.89 -3.21
N PRO A 49 -6.01 14.64 -3.90
CA PRO A 49 -7.24 14.09 -4.46
C PRO A 49 -6.93 12.83 -5.26
N PHE A 50 -7.70 11.76 -5.08
CA PHE A 50 -7.42 10.45 -5.70
C PHE A 50 -7.20 10.54 -7.21
N GLY A 51 -7.99 11.38 -7.91
CA GLY A 51 -7.82 11.63 -9.35
C GLY A 51 -6.51 12.33 -9.74
N ARG A 52 -5.82 12.96 -8.79
CA ARG A 52 -4.48 13.57 -8.98
C ARG A 52 -3.33 12.68 -8.50
N TRP A 53 -3.61 11.55 -7.84
CA TRP A 53 -2.59 10.66 -7.28
C TRP A 53 -1.69 10.05 -8.36
N ILE A 54 -2.24 9.69 -9.52
CA ILE A 54 -1.47 9.19 -10.68
C ILE A 54 -0.43 10.20 -11.19
N PHE A 55 -0.66 11.50 -10.98
CA PHE A 55 0.26 12.56 -11.41
C PHE A 55 1.32 12.91 -10.35
N ASN A 56 1.26 12.29 -9.16
CA ASN A 56 2.19 12.52 -8.07
C ASN A 56 2.79 11.19 -7.60
N ILE A 57 3.36 10.44 -8.56
CA ILE A 57 4.19 9.29 -8.27
C ILE A 57 5.54 9.87 -7.80
N PRO A 58 5.97 9.63 -6.54
CA PRO A 58 7.18 10.24 -5.96
C PRO A 58 8.50 9.78 -6.60
N TYR A 59 8.45 9.05 -7.71
CA TYR A 59 9.58 8.59 -8.51
C TYR A 59 9.21 8.70 -10.00
N SER A 60 9.15 9.93 -10.51
CA SER A 60 9.30 10.24 -11.94
C SER A 60 10.62 10.92 -12.17
#